data_AF-A0A7C9GJR2-F1
#
_entry.id   AF-A0A7C9GJR2-F1
#
_cell.length_a   1.000
_cell.length_b   1.000
_cell.length_c   1.000
_cell.angle_alpha   90.00
_cell.angle_beta   90.00
_cell.angle_gamma   90.00
#
_symmetry.space_group_name_H-M   'P 1'
#
loop_
_entity.id
_entity.type
_entity.pdbx_description
1 polymer ?
#
loop_
_entity_poly.entity_id
_entity_poly.type
_entity_poly.pdbx_seq_one_letter_code
_entity_poly.pdbx_strand_id
1 'polypeptide(L)'
;AFRPRDAMFYACTGRTFNGKKAAEIGMVNYSVPLKNLKKEVIKLAKELMEKNPNVLRGTKHAIRATQNMDWTAAADYLAAKSAEIKQRDAARGHDAYAEGIRQFIDEKAYKPVFSPYHGAAEGKAPAKLPGRKRAAAARGTGKAGKR
;
A
#
# COMPACT_ATOMS: atom_id res chain seq x y z
N ALA A 1 -14.01 -11.22 3.73
CA ALA A 1 -15.40 -10.94 3.28
C ALA A 1 -16.34 -11.27 4.42
N PHE A 2 -17.48 -10.57 4.51
CA PHE A 2 -18.51 -10.87 5.49
C PHE A 2 -18.97 -12.33 5.35
N ARG A 3 -18.95 -13.09 6.44
CA ARG A 3 -19.23 -14.53 6.41
C ARG A 3 -20.70 -14.79 6.06
N PRO A 4 -21.01 -15.59 5.01
CA PRO A 4 -22.40 -15.82 4.59
C PRO A 4 -23.30 -16.42 5.67
N ARG A 5 -22.75 -17.29 6.53
CA ARG A 5 -23.49 -17.86 7.68
C ARG A 5 -23.88 -16.79 8.69
N ASP A 6 -22.95 -15.92 9.04
CA ASP A 6 -23.19 -14.83 9.99
C ASP A 6 -24.19 -13.82 9.42
N ALA A 7 -24.11 -13.57 8.10
CA ALA A 7 -25.09 -12.77 7.38
C ALA A 7 -26.52 -13.30 7.55
N MET A 8 -26.72 -14.59 7.27
CA MET A 8 -28.03 -15.23 7.40
C MET A 8 -28.53 -15.21 8.85
N PHE A 9 -27.66 -15.51 9.82
CA PHE A 9 -28.02 -15.51 11.23
C PHE A 9 -28.54 -14.14 11.70
N TYR A 10 -27.81 -13.06 11.42
CA TYR A 10 -28.24 -11.72 11.84
C TYR A 10 -29.44 -11.20 11.05
N ALA A 11 -29.55 -11.52 9.75
CA ALA A 11 -30.70 -11.15 8.94
C ALA A 11 -32.00 -11.83 9.38
N CYS A 12 -31.97 -13.12 9.71
CA CYS A 12 -33.16 -13.87 10.13
C CYS A 12 -33.54 -13.68 11.60
N THR A 13 -32.57 -13.38 12.48
CA THR A 13 -32.86 -13.25 13.93
C THR A 13 -33.12 -11.81 14.39
N GLY A 14 -32.76 -10.80 13.58
CA GLY A 14 -32.91 -9.40 13.94
C GLY A 14 -32.07 -8.95 15.13
N ARG A 15 -31.12 -9.77 15.59
CA ARG A 15 -30.29 -9.45 16.77
C ARG A 15 -29.34 -8.29 16.48
N THR A 16 -29.12 -7.45 17.47
CA THR A 16 -28.12 -6.39 17.41
C THR A 16 -26.72 -6.94 17.70
N PHE A 17 -25.69 -6.27 17.20
CA PHE A 17 -24.29 -6.60 17.47
C PHE A 17 -23.45 -5.33 17.68
N ASN A 18 -22.32 -5.49 18.37
CA ASN A 18 -21.40 -4.40 18.65
C ASN A 18 -20.26 -4.34 17.60
N GLY A 19 -19.44 -3.29 17.67
CA GLY A 19 -18.31 -3.10 16.74
C GLY A 19 -17.27 -4.23 16.80
N LYS A 20 -17.06 -4.87 17.96
CA LYS A 20 -16.13 -6.01 18.08
C LYS A 20 -16.64 -7.22 17.30
N LYS A 21 -17.93 -7.54 17.45
CA LYS A 21 -18.56 -8.63 16.72
C LYS A 21 -18.63 -8.33 15.22
N ALA A 22 -18.85 -7.07 14.83
CA ALA A 22 -18.80 -6.63 13.43
C ALA A 22 -17.42 -6.90 12.77
N ALA A 23 -16.33 -6.74 13.52
CA ALA A 23 -14.99 -7.07 13.02
C ALA A 23 -14.79 -8.58 12.92
N GLU A 24 -15.25 -9.35 13.91
CA GLU A 24 -15.14 -10.82 13.94
C GLU A 24 -15.87 -11.50 12.76
N ILE A 25 -17.06 -11.01 12.41
CA ILE A 25 -17.86 -11.55 11.29
C ILE A 25 -17.38 -11.06 9.92
N GLY A 26 -16.43 -10.13 9.89
CA GLY A 26 -15.83 -9.60 8.66
C GLY A 26 -16.66 -8.52 7.95
N MET A 27 -17.55 -7.83 8.68
CA MET A 27 -18.32 -6.69 8.16
C MET A 27 -17.49 -5.40 8.14
N VAL A 28 -16.59 -5.23 9.11
CA VAL A 28 -15.60 -4.15 9.16
C VAL A 28 -14.20 -4.74 9.28
N ASN A 29 -13.17 -4.00 8.85
CA ASN A 29 -11.79 -4.48 8.89
C ASN A 29 -11.24 -4.67 10.31
N TYR A 30 -11.54 -3.75 11.22
CA TYR A 30 -11.12 -3.81 12.62
C TYR A 30 -12.00 -2.91 13.51
N SER A 31 -11.99 -3.15 14.81
CA SER A 31 -12.76 -2.40 15.81
C SER A 31 -11.83 -1.74 16.83
N VAL A 32 -12.14 -0.48 17.19
CA VAL A 32 -11.34 0.32 18.15
C VAL A 32 -12.26 0.93 19.20
N PRO A 33 -11.74 1.25 20.42
CA PRO A 33 -12.52 1.98 21.42
C PRO A 33 -13.03 3.31 20.87
N LEU A 34 -14.24 3.72 21.26
CA LEU A 34 -14.91 4.93 20.75
C LEU A 34 -14.02 6.19 20.87
N LYS A 35 -13.32 6.34 22.00
CA LYS A 35 -12.40 7.46 22.26
C LYS A 35 -11.29 7.59 21.20
N ASN A 36 -10.89 6.48 20.57
CA ASN A 36 -9.80 6.42 19.60
C ASN A 36 -10.29 6.40 18.14
N LEU A 37 -11.60 6.27 17.89
CA LEU A 37 -12.16 6.06 16.55
C LEU A 37 -11.69 7.14 15.56
N LYS A 38 -11.86 8.42 15.92
CA LYS A 38 -11.47 9.54 15.05
C LYS A 38 -9.97 9.54 14.74
N LYS A 39 -9.13 9.24 15.74
CA LYS A 39 -7.67 9.19 15.59
C LYS A 39 -7.26 8.09 14.60
N GLU A 40 -7.81 6.89 14.75
CA GLU A 40 -7.48 5.75 13.89
C GLU A 40 -8.01 5.91 12.47
N VAL A 41 -9.20 6.51 12.29
CA VAL A 41 -9.73 6.83 10.95
C VAL A 41 -8.84 7.85 10.24
N ILE A 42 -8.42 8.92 10.93
CA ILE A 42 -7.51 9.92 10.35
C ILE A 42 -6.16 9.30 10.01
N LYS A 43 -5.64 8.42 10.88
CA LYS A 43 -4.39 7.69 10.63
C LYS A 43 -4.48 6.85 9.36
N LEU A 44 -5.55 6.06 9.22
CA LEU A 44 -5.78 5.25 8.02
C LEU A 44 -5.93 6.13 6.76
N ALA A 45 -6.67 7.24 6.85
CA ALA A 45 -6.85 8.16 5.73
C ALA A 45 -5.50 8.75 5.28
N LYS A 46 -4.66 9.19 6.21
CA LYS A 46 -3.31 9.69 5.90
C LYS A 46 -2.46 8.61 5.23
N GLU A 47 -2.48 7.39 5.75
CA GLU A 47 -1.74 6.27 5.17
C GLU A 47 -2.18 5.94 3.74
N LEU A 48 -3.47 6.13 3.42
CA LEU A 48 -3.99 5.97 2.05
C LEU A 48 -3.62 7.15 1.16
N MET A 49 -3.60 8.38 1.69
CA MET A 49 -3.23 9.59 0.95
C MET A 49 -1.75 9.61 0.56
N GLU A 50 -0.87 8.95 1.31
CA GLU A 50 0.56 8.85 0.99
C GLU A 50 0.84 8.01 -0.27
N LYS A 51 -0.13 7.22 -0.76
CA LYS A 51 0.03 6.30 -1.88
C LYS A 51 -0.46 6.93 -3.19
N ASN A 52 0.07 6.48 -4.32
CA ASN A 52 -0.41 6.93 -5.63
C ASN A 52 -1.89 6.52 -5.84
N PRO A 53 -2.80 7.50 -6.07
CA PRO A 53 -4.24 7.22 -6.22
C PRO A 53 -4.59 6.41 -7.48
N ASN A 54 -3.82 6.51 -8.56
CA ASN A 54 -4.02 5.70 -9.76
C ASN A 54 -3.72 4.23 -9.50
N VAL A 55 -2.63 3.95 -8.76
CA VAL A 55 -2.28 2.60 -8.32
C VAL A 55 -3.34 2.05 -7.38
N LEU A 56 -3.78 2.83 -6.37
CA LEU A 56 -4.84 2.41 -5.46
C LEU A 56 -6.16 2.07 -6.19
N ARG A 57 -6.52 2.86 -7.19
CA ARG A 57 -7.70 2.60 -8.02
C ARG A 57 -7.54 1.31 -8.82
N GLY A 58 -6.40 1.15 -9.49
CA GLY A 58 -6.08 -0.05 -10.28
C GLY A 58 -6.15 -1.31 -9.44
N THR A 59 -5.54 -1.30 -8.25
CA THR A 59 -5.56 -2.42 -7.30
C THR A 59 -6.99 -2.77 -6.86
N LYS A 60 -7.83 -1.77 -6.57
CA LYS A 60 -9.25 -2.01 -6.22
C LYS A 60 -10.01 -2.67 -7.37
N HIS A 61 -9.79 -2.25 -8.60
CA HIS A 61 -10.43 -2.85 -9.77
C HIS A 61 -9.94 -4.28 -10.01
N ALA A 62 -8.62 -4.49 -9.96
CA ALA A 62 -7.99 -5.80 -10.08
C ALA A 62 -8.57 -6.81 -9.09
N ILE A 63 -8.56 -6.49 -7.79
CA ILE A 63 -9.04 -7.42 -6.75
C ILE A 63 -10.53 -7.75 -6.92
N ARG A 64 -11.36 -6.76 -7.29
CA ARG A 64 -12.82 -6.98 -7.44
C ARG A 64 -13.17 -7.79 -8.69
N ALA A 65 -12.49 -7.56 -9.80
CA ALA A 65 -12.80 -8.21 -11.06
C ALA A 65 -12.25 -9.64 -11.14
N THR A 66 -11.02 -9.85 -10.69
CA THR A 66 -10.32 -11.15 -10.79
C THR A 66 -10.99 -12.26 -9.97
N GLN A 67 -11.81 -11.92 -8.97
CA GLN A 67 -12.56 -12.90 -8.17
C GLN A 67 -13.58 -13.71 -8.98
N ASN A 68 -14.04 -13.18 -10.12
CA ASN A 68 -15.07 -13.80 -10.95
C ASN A 68 -14.56 -14.20 -12.35
N MET A 69 -13.23 -14.24 -12.54
CA MET A 69 -12.59 -14.52 -13.82
C MET A 69 -11.80 -15.83 -13.76
N ASP A 70 -11.72 -16.51 -14.89
CA ASP A 70 -10.74 -17.59 -15.06
C ASP A 70 -9.31 -17.03 -14.98
N TRP A 71 -8.34 -17.88 -14.63
CA TRP A 71 -6.95 -17.48 -14.44
C TRP A 71 -6.37 -16.79 -15.69
N THR A 72 -6.64 -17.31 -16.89
CA THR A 72 -6.13 -16.74 -18.14
C THR A 72 -6.68 -15.33 -18.39
N ALA A 73 -7.98 -15.15 -18.21
CA ALA A 73 -8.64 -13.86 -18.31
C ALA A 73 -8.20 -12.89 -17.20
N ALA A 74 -7.98 -13.40 -15.98
CA ALA A 74 -7.49 -12.61 -14.86
C ALA A 74 -6.06 -12.10 -15.13
N ALA A 75 -5.18 -12.93 -15.69
CA ALA A 75 -3.82 -12.54 -16.04
C ALA A 75 -3.80 -11.42 -17.10
N ASP A 76 -4.60 -11.58 -18.16
CA ASP A 76 -4.74 -10.55 -19.20
C ASP A 76 -5.35 -9.25 -18.65
N TYR A 77 -6.38 -9.36 -17.80
CA TYR A 77 -6.98 -8.21 -17.12
C TYR A 77 -5.97 -7.46 -16.24
N LEU A 78 -5.12 -8.18 -15.49
CA LEU A 78 -4.08 -7.59 -14.68
C LEU A 78 -3.03 -6.86 -15.53
N ALA A 79 -2.63 -7.44 -16.66
CA ALA A 79 -1.73 -6.79 -17.61
C ALA A 79 -2.34 -5.50 -18.18
N ALA A 80 -3.60 -5.55 -18.60
CA ALA A 80 -4.34 -4.38 -19.08
C ALA A 80 -4.46 -3.29 -18.01
N LYS A 81 -4.75 -3.65 -16.75
CA LYS A 81 -4.78 -2.69 -15.64
C LYS A 81 -3.41 -2.10 -15.33
N SER A 82 -2.33 -2.87 -15.45
CA SER A 82 -0.98 -2.33 -15.31
C SER A 82 -0.67 -1.28 -16.39
N ALA A 83 -1.05 -1.54 -17.65
CA ALA A 83 -0.90 -0.56 -18.73
C ALA A 83 -1.74 0.69 -18.50
N GLU A 84 -2.99 0.54 -18.05
CA GLU A 84 -3.90 1.65 -17.73
C GLU A 84 -3.34 2.56 -16.61
N ILE A 85 -2.71 1.98 -15.58
CA ILE A 85 -2.05 2.75 -14.51
C ILE A 85 -0.93 3.61 -15.10
N LYS A 86 -0.04 3.01 -15.91
CA LYS A 86 1.08 3.72 -16.54
C LYS A 86 0.60 4.87 -17.41
N GLN A 87 -0.43 4.66 -18.23
CA GLN A 87 -1.00 5.71 -19.08
C GLN A 87 -1.58 6.87 -18.24
N ARG A 88 -2.28 6.57 -17.15
CA ARG A 88 -2.85 7.61 -16.26
C ARG A 88 -1.80 8.38 -15.50
N ASP A 89 -0.72 7.72 -15.08
CA ASP A 89 0.41 8.40 -14.45
C ASP A 89 1.11 9.30 -15.48
N ALA A 90 1.33 8.82 -16.71
CA ALA A 90 1.89 9.63 -17.79
C ALA A 90 1.05 10.88 -18.10
N ALA A 91 -0.28 10.76 -18.07
CA ALA A 91 -1.20 11.90 -18.23
C ALA A 91 -1.07 12.96 -17.11
N ARG A 92 -0.50 12.58 -15.95
CA ARG A 92 -0.16 13.50 -14.85
C ARG A 92 1.27 14.03 -14.93
N GLY A 93 2.01 13.69 -16.00
CA GLY A 93 3.41 14.06 -16.18
C GLY A 93 4.35 13.27 -15.27
N HIS A 94 3.94 12.08 -14.82
CA HIS A 94 4.67 11.28 -13.84
C HIS A 94 4.86 9.85 -14.32
N ASP A 95 6.05 9.28 -14.15
CA ASP A 95 6.24 7.84 -14.30
C ASP A 95 6.51 7.22 -12.93
N ALA A 96 5.42 6.83 -12.26
CA ALA A 96 5.50 6.23 -10.94
C ALA A 96 6.34 4.94 -10.91
N TYR A 97 6.37 4.20 -12.02
CA TYR A 97 7.08 2.93 -12.10
C TYR A 97 8.58 3.17 -12.24
N ALA A 98 9.00 4.01 -13.19
CA ALA A 98 10.41 4.32 -13.38
C ALA A 98 11.02 5.02 -12.17
N GLU A 99 10.29 5.96 -11.55
CA GLU A 99 10.77 6.67 -10.37
C GLU A 99 10.87 5.78 -9.14
N GLY A 100 9.91 4.88 -8.94
CA GLY A 100 10.00 3.86 -7.91
C GLY A 100 11.24 2.97 -8.11
N ILE A 101 11.47 2.47 -9.32
CA ILE A 101 12.66 1.65 -9.57
C ILE A 101 13.95 2.43 -9.32
N ARG A 102 14.04 3.68 -9.80
CA ARG A 102 15.21 4.54 -9.60
C ARG A 102 15.47 4.80 -8.11
N GLN A 103 14.44 5.20 -7.36
CA GLN A 103 14.62 5.52 -5.94
C GLN A 103 14.93 4.26 -5.10
N PHE A 104 14.51 3.08 -5.55
CA PHE A 104 14.78 1.81 -4.87
C PHE A 104 16.19 1.26 -5.18
N ILE A 105 16.53 1.14 -6.47
CA ILE A 105 17.78 0.52 -6.92
C ILE A 105 18.95 1.49 -6.81
N ASP A 106 18.79 2.71 -7.35
CA ASP A 106 19.88 3.67 -7.50
C ASP A 106 20.05 4.52 -6.25
N GLU A 107 18.97 5.15 -5.78
CA GLU A 107 19.03 6.10 -4.66
C GLU A 107 18.97 5.38 -3.30
N LYS A 108 18.50 4.12 -3.28
CA LYS A 108 18.23 3.32 -2.05
C LYS A 108 17.48 4.13 -0.99
N ALA A 109 16.65 5.07 -1.45
CA ALA A 109 16.03 6.11 -0.64
C ALA A 109 14.70 5.67 -0.04
N TYR A 110 14.05 4.65 -0.63
CA TYR A 110 12.88 4.02 -0.04
C TYR A 110 12.99 2.49 -0.12
N LYS A 111 12.29 1.82 0.81
CA LYS A 111 12.10 0.38 0.80
C LYS A 111 10.60 0.12 0.54
N PRO A 112 10.23 -0.57 -0.55
CA PRO A 112 8.82 -0.76 -0.94
C PRO A 112 7.91 -1.32 0.16
N VAL A 113 8.47 -2.05 1.12
CA VAL A 113 7.72 -2.65 2.24
C VAL A 113 7.48 -1.67 3.40
N PHE A 114 8.33 -0.66 3.58
CA PHE A 114 8.32 0.21 4.77
C PHE A 114 7.80 1.62 4.51
N SER A 115 7.89 2.11 3.27
CA SER A 115 7.45 3.46 2.90
C SER A 115 7.09 3.53 1.41
N PRO A 116 6.10 4.35 1.01
CA PRO A 116 5.94 4.76 -0.37
C PRO A 116 7.20 5.45 -0.91
N TYR A 117 7.36 5.48 -2.23
CA TYR A 117 8.40 6.28 -2.88
C TYR A 117 8.07 7.78 -2.73
N HIS A 118 9.09 8.62 -2.77
CA HIS A 118 8.91 10.07 -2.62
C HIS A 118 8.14 10.62 -3.84
N GLY A 119 7.11 11.45 -3.59
CA GLY A 119 6.26 12.02 -4.65
C GLY A 119 5.01 11.19 -5.00
N ALA A 120 4.84 10.01 -4.40
CA ALA A 120 3.73 9.10 -4.69
C ALA A 120 2.33 9.73 -4.53
N ALA A 121 2.11 10.50 -3.47
CA ALA A 121 0.84 11.17 -3.19
C ALA A 121 0.52 12.29 -4.17
N GLU A 122 1.53 13.07 -4.54
CA GLU A 122 1.38 14.31 -5.33
C GLU A 122 1.39 14.05 -6.84
N GLY A 123 1.86 12.87 -7.27
CA GLY A 123 2.10 12.59 -8.68
C GLY A 123 3.13 13.55 -9.28
N LYS A 124 4.10 13.99 -8.48
CA LYS A 124 5.21 14.84 -8.91
C LYS A 124 6.54 14.13 -8.64
N ALA A 125 7.40 14.14 -9.64
CA ALA A 125 8.76 13.64 -9.50
C ALA A 125 9.44 14.43 -8.37
N PRO A 126 9.96 13.78 -7.31
CA PRO A 126 10.72 14.50 -6.32
C PRO A 126 11.97 15.07 -6.99
N ALA A 127 12.28 16.34 -6.67
CA ALA A 127 13.57 16.92 -7.04
C ALA A 127 14.68 15.99 -6.55
N LYS A 128 15.61 15.65 -7.46
CA LYS A 128 16.71 14.70 -7.25
C LYS A 128 17.35 14.92 -5.88
N LEU A 129 17.10 14.02 -4.92
CA LEU A 129 17.75 14.11 -3.62
C LEU A 129 19.26 13.93 -3.84
N PRO A 130 20.12 14.74 -3.21
CA PRO A 130 21.56 14.57 -3.34
C PRO A 130 21.91 13.20 -2.77
N GLY A 131 22.44 12.33 -3.64
CA GLY A 131 22.83 10.97 -3.28
C GLY A 131 23.67 11.00 -2.01
N ARG A 132 23.25 10.24 -1.00
CA ARG A 132 23.93 10.17 0.29
C ARG A 132 25.32 9.58 0.01
N LYS A 133 26.35 10.44 -0.07
CA LYS A 133 27.74 10.01 -0.26
C LYS A 133 28.05 9.01 0.85
N ARG A 134 28.49 7.81 0.48
CA ARG A 134 28.95 6.80 1.44
C ARG A 134 30.02 7.43 2.31
N ALA A 135 29.75 7.57 3.62
CA ALA A 135 30.82 7.77 4.58
C ALA A 135 31.72 6.53 4.49
N ALA A 136 32.95 6.73 4.01
CA ALA A 136 33.95 5.67 3.94
C ALA A 136 34.11 5.10 5.35
N ALA A 137 33.78 3.82 5.52
CA ALA A 137 34.03 3.11 6.77
C ALA A 137 35.55 3.12 7.01
N ALA A 138 35.98 3.90 8.00
CA ALA A 138 37.34 3.89 8.50
C ALA A 138 37.67 2.46 8.96
N ARG A 139 38.61 1.82 8.27
CA ARG A 139 39.19 0.54 8.70
C ARG A 139 40.00 0.81 9.96
N GLY A 140 39.41 0.57 11.13
CA GLY A 140 40.13 0.54 12.39
C GLY A 140 41.09 -0.66 12.41
N THR A 141 42.39 -0.38 12.35
CA THR A 141 43.45 -1.36 12.60
C THR A 141 43.40 -1.76 14.08
N GLY A 142 42.97 -2.99 14.35
CA GLY A 142 43.00 -3.58 15.68
C GLY A 142 44.43 -3.80 16.15
N LYS A 143 44.80 -3.17 17.27
CA LYS A 143 46.02 -3.38 18.05
C LYS A 143 46.25 -4.87 18.32
N ALA A 144 47.42 -5.37 17.94
CA ALA A 144 47.95 -6.67 18.36
C ALA A 144 48.10 -6.71 19.89
N GLY A 145 47.42 -7.66 20.52
CA GLY A 145 47.56 -7.98 21.93
C GLY A 145 48.79 -8.85 22.18
N LYS A 146 49.59 -8.46 23.17
CA LYS A 146 50.64 -9.24 23.81
C LYS A 146 50.17 -10.66 24.15
N ARG A 147 50.92 -11.66 23.72
CA ARG A 147 51.35 -12.83 24.50
C ARG A 147 52.65 -13.36 23.91
#